data_AF-A0AAP6G8B8-F1
#
_entry.id   AF-A0AAP6G8B8-F1
#
_cell.length_a   1.000
_cell.length_b   1.000
_cell.length_c   1.000
_cell.angle_alpha   90.00
_cell.angle_beta   90.00
_cell.angle_gamma   90.00
#
_symmetry.space_group_name_H-M   'P 1'
#
loop_
_entity.id
_entity.type
_entity.pdbx_description
1 polymer ?
#
loop_
_entity_poly.entity_id
_entity_poly.type
_entity_poly.pdbx_seq_one_letter_code
_entity_poly.pdbx_strand_id
1 'polypeptide(L)'
;MSRFEEIQKRLDELSPIPINMPKLYLLGDTGAGKTTIVRRILGTDKLKFPSVQQKRTTVAVTEYVLSKDLPYRATYLFKSQQLIANLVAEILEIAIENAYSHFRKDNISKDGVTEDLEETPDERFRLRYILTQDQREELAVEIVEFMPVLDATVKKLTAELQSCDEELGVVVALALDSHKDVISALNAEILRLIEVKVAEVCNGHRLYSDPEFYQHSSNDLNAFVDGAKLLLSSTKDSISPVVEYARLQGNLLAPWLPSGVELVLIDGEGIGHDTREASRLSPRHLDYFHFADAIGLVEECKKPFASGGKSAIEGVVRNGYAEKFHLIFTKLDEVEVGEDEEPSRKDQIRAVRKGLTNVKHALKDDGAELDIGADRFYYLAHMNSATIDSDSVSDVARLLASINAKFSEAKPQFVQPIYDYEMLSSYLSKSADSFLAKWNAMLHAKHWQTIKAFNRRMCWEEDGFRDMEPIADFHAEVTRELEYFISHPSSWVEAATPSMQERSIANVKQEFSKHLLAFARVVILKTYSPHWGTAMSLSGMGSTTLRMNQIQRILEEVLPEHRKPAAIKMKDSLKQLLASAVAACEA
;
A
#
# COMPACT_ATOMS: atom_id res chain seq x y z
N MET A 1 17.05 7.45 -2.40
CA MET A 1 15.76 7.71 -3.04
C MET A 1 14.92 6.45 -2.86
N SER A 2 13.67 6.58 -2.41
CA SER A 2 12.73 5.46 -2.33
C SER A 2 12.15 5.16 -3.72
N ARG A 3 11.59 3.95 -3.91
CA ARG A 3 10.89 3.59 -5.16
C ARG A 3 9.75 4.57 -5.47
N PHE A 4 9.05 5.05 -4.44
CA PHE A 4 8.03 6.08 -4.58
C PHE A 4 8.59 7.40 -5.13
N GLU A 5 9.71 7.89 -4.58
CA GLU A 5 10.36 9.12 -5.07
C GLU A 5 10.87 8.97 -6.51
N GLU A 6 11.40 7.80 -6.89
CA GLU A 6 11.84 7.50 -8.26
C GLU A 6 10.66 7.53 -9.26
N ILE A 7 9.53 6.93 -8.89
CA ILE A 7 8.28 6.98 -9.67
C ILE A 7 7.82 8.43 -9.86
N GLN A 8 7.73 9.20 -8.78
CA GLN A 8 7.25 10.58 -8.84
C GLN A 8 8.16 11.46 -9.71
N LYS A 9 9.48 11.32 -9.55
CA LYS A 9 10.45 12.01 -10.40
C LYS A 9 10.25 11.69 -11.89
N ARG A 10 10.08 10.41 -12.22
CA ARG A 10 9.84 9.97 -13.60
C ARG A 10 8.52 10.49 -14.16
N LEU A 11 7.47 10.54 -13.35
CA LEU A 11 6.18 11.12 -13.76
C LEU A 11 6.30 12.63 -14.00
N ASP A 12 7.05 13.35 -13.18
CA ASP A 12 7.25 14.79 -13.35
C ASP A 12 8.05 15.12 -14.61
N GLU A 13 8.98 14.26 -15.02
CA GLU A 13 9.70 14.36 -16.29
C GLU A 13 8.79 14.08 -17.51
N LEU A 14 7.89 13.10 -17.41
CA LEU A 14 7.05 12.65 -18.54
C LEU A 14 5.72 13.41 -18.68
N SER A 15 5.14 13.82 -17.55
CA SER A 15 3.79 14.38 -17.42
C SER A 15 3.73 15.30 -16.18
N PRO A 16 4.40 16.47 -16.22
CA PRO A 16 4.52 17.37 -15.08
C PRO A 16 3.16 17.85 -14.59
N ILE A 17 2.99 17.90 -13.26
CA ILE A 17 1.82 18.54 -12.64
C ILE A 17 1.98 20.06 -12.78
N PRO A 18 0.93 20.79 -13.20
CA PRO A 18 0.95 22.25 -13.18
C PRO A 18 1.29 22.81 -11.78
N ILE A 19 1.99 23.93 -11.76
CA ILE A 19 2.40 24.60 -10.52
C ILE A 19 1.13 25.06 -9.76
N ASN A 20 1.19 25.05 -8.43
CA ASN A 20 0.12 25.50 -7.54
C ASN A 20 -1.18 24.66 -7.57
N MET A 21 -1.09 23.36 -7.85
CA MET A 21 -2.22 22.45 -7.68
C MET A 21 -2.14 21.67 -6.35
N PRO A 22 -3.15 21.76 -5.46
CA PRO A 22 -3.18 20.98 -4.23
C PRO A 22 -3.38 19.49 -4.50
N LYS A 23 -2.72 18.63 -3.72
CA LYS A 23 -2.84 17.18 -3.81
C LYS A 23 -3.70 16.62 -2.67
N LEU A 24 -4.77 15.91 -3.01
CA LEU A 24 -5.62 15.18 -2.08
C LEU A 24 -5.36 13.68 -2.20
N TYR A 25 -4.84 13.08 -1.13
CA TYR A 25 -4.72 11.62 -1.01
C TYR A 25 -5.93 11.02 -0.32
N LEU A 26 -6.60 10.06 -0.97
CA LEU A 26 -7.69 9.30 -0.37
C LEU A 26 -7.19 7.94 0.14
N LEU A 27 -7.39 7.69 1.43
CA LEU A 27 -7.19 6.39 2.07
C LEU A 27 -8.48 5.88 2.70
N GLY A 28 -8.53 4.60 3.09
CA GLY A 28 -9.72 3.99 3.68
C GLY A 28 -9.86 2.52 3.31
N ASP A 29 -10.76 1.83 3.98
CA ASP A 29 -10.93 0.37 3.83
C ASP A 29 -11.40 -0.01 2.41
N THR A 30 -11.19 -1.27 2.03
CA THR A 30 -11.80 -1.81 0.79
C THR A 30 -13.32 -1.76 0.93
N GLY A 31 -14.01 -1.24 -0.09
CA GLY A 31 -15.46 -1.07 -0.05
C GLY A 31 -15.99 0.17 0.68
N ALA A 32 -15.12 0.97 1.33
CA ALA A 32 -15.50 2.22 2.01
C ALA A 32 -16.00 3.34 1.06
N GLY A 33 -15.97 3.14 -0.27
CA GLY A 33 -16.50 4.10 -1.24
C GLY A 33 -15.48 5.08 -1.83
N LYS A 34 -14.18 4.87 -1.63
CA LYS A 34 -13.09 5.72 -2.20
C LYS A 34 -13.24 5.92 -3.71
N THR A 35 -13.23 4.83 -4.48
CA THR A 35 -13.32 4.88 -5.94
C THR A 35 -14.68 5.42 -6.42
N THR A 36 -15.74 5.28 -5.62
CA THR A 36 -17.03 5.95 -5.88
C THR A 36 -16.90 7.47 -5.77
N ILE A 37 -16.25 7.99 -4.71
CA ILE A 37 -15.99 9.44 -4.56
C ILE A 37 -15.16 9.93 -5.74
N VAL A 38 -14.07 9.22 -6.08
CA VAL A 38 -13.21 9.56 -7.22
C VAL A 38 -14.04 9.65 -8.49
N ARG A 39 -14.79 8.60 -8.85
CA ARG A 39 -15.66 8.58 -10.03
C ARG A 39 -16.69 9.72 -10.05
N ARG A 40 -17.22 10.10 -8.89
CA ARG A 40 -18.16 11.23 -8.77
C ARG A 40 -17.50 12.58 -8.99
N ILE A 41 -16.30 12.79 -8.45
CA ILE A 41 -15.49 13.99 -8.70
C ILE A 41 -15.11 14.06 -10.19
N LEU A 42 -14.82 12.90 -10.80
CA LEU A 42 -14.44 12.80 -12.20
C LEU A 42 -15.61 13.02 -13.20
N GLY A 43 -16.86 12.95 -12.73
CA GLY A 43 -18.04 13.02 -13.60
C GLY A 43 -18.18 11.83 -14.58
N THR A 44 -17.41 10.77 -14.39
CA THR A 44 -17.29 9.60 -15.27
C THR A 44 -18.22 8.45 -14.88
N ASP A 45 -19.28 8.73 -14.12
CA ASP A 45 -20.20 7.72 -13.60
C ASP A 45 -20.87 6.88 -14.71
N LYS A 46 -21.36 7.56 -15.75
CA LYS A 46 -21.92 6.91 -16.95
C LYS A 46 -20.91 6.03 -17.69
N LEU A 47 -19.63 6.39 -17.60
CA LEU A 47 -18.53 5.65 -18.20
C LEU A 47 -18.02 4.52 -17.30
N LYS A 48 -18.48 4.43 -16.04
CA LYS A 48 -18.07 3.42 -15.06
C LYS A 48 -16.55 3.36 -14.83
N PHE A 49 -15.88 4.51 -14.85
CA PHE A 49 -14.43 4.62 -14.68
C PHE A 49 -14.06 5.64 -13.58
N PRO A 50 -13.04 5.40 -12.74
CA PRO A 50 -12.39 4.11 -12.47
C PRO A 50 -13.41 3.05 -12.01
N SER A 51 -13.09 1.76 -12.17
CA SER A 51 -13.98 0.63 -11.86
C SER A 51 -14.23 0.48 -10.36
N VAL A 52 -15.50 0.28 -9.96
CA VAL A 52 -15.93 0.12 -8.56
C VAL A 52 -16.40 -1.32 -8.36
N GLN A 53 -15.83 -2.01 -7.36
CA GLN A 53 -16.20 -3.35 -6.91
C GLN A 53 -16.11 -3.41 -5.39
N GLN A 54 -16.74 -4.42 -4.78
CA GLN A 54 -16.69 -4.66 -3.34
C GLN A 54 -15.37 -5.30 -2.89
N LYS A 55 -14.66 -5.99 -3.82
CA LYS A 55 -13.29 -6.47 -3.62
C LYS A 55 -12.28 -5.39 -4.04
N ARG A 56 -11.01 -5.57 -3.69
CA ARG A 56 -9.95 -4.61 -3.98
C ARG A 56 -9.86 -4.30 -5.47
N THR A 57 -10.26 -3.09 -5.86
CA THR A 57 -10.30 -2.61 -7.24
C THR A 57 -8.99 -2.04 -7.74
N THR A 58 -8.26 -1.33 -6.87
CA THR A 58 -7.06 -0.58 -7.26
C THR A 58 -5.84 -1.50 -7.29
N VAL A 59 -5.44 -1.89 -8.51
CA VAL A 59 -4.23 -2.68 -8.79
C VAL A 59 -3.03 -1.79 -9.12
N ALA A 60 -3.29 -0.62 -9.70
CA ALA A 60 -2.30 0.42 -10.00
C ALA A 60 -2.76 1.73 -9.35
N VAL A 61 -1.86 2.39 -8.61
CA VAL A 61 -2.17 3.70 -8.04
C VAL A 61 -2.34 4.71 -9.17
N THR A 62 -3.38 5.54 -9.06
CA THR A 62 -3.71 6.52 -10.10
C THR A 62 -3.80 7.93 -9.52
N GLU A 63 -3.07 8.85 -10.12
CA GLU A 63 -3.20 10.28 -9.92
C GLU A 63 -4.06 10.89 -11.02
N TYR A 64 -5.05 11.69 -10.63
CA TYR A 64 -5.87 12.46 -11.53
C TYR A 64 -5.53 13.95 -11.37
N VAL A 65 -4.91 14.54 -12.39
CA VAL A 65 -4.61 15.98 -12.46
C VAL A 65 -5.78 16.69 -13.11
N LEU A 66 -6.59 17.34 -12.30
CA LEU A 66 -7.91 17.85 -12.66
C LEU A 66 -7.88 19.36 -12.83
N SER A 67 -8.10 19.83 -14.05
CA SER A 67 -8.38 21.24 -14.36
C SER A 67 -9.11 21.31 -15.71
N LYS A 68 -10.00 22.30 -15.86
CA LYS A 68 -10.79 22.47 -17.08
C LYS A 68 -9.95 22.86 -18.29
N ASP A 69 -8.79 23.44 -18.04
CA ASP A 69 -7.89 23.97 -19.07
C ASP A 69 -6.84 22.95 -19.54
N LEU A 70 -6.84 21.75 -18.97
CA LEU A 70 -5.89 20.71 -19.31
C LEU A 70 -6.40 19.79 -20.45
N PRO A 71 -5.55 19.44 -21.42
CA PRO A 71 -5.88 18.44 -22.43
C PRO A 71 -5.92 17.04 -21.81
N TYR A 72 -6.74 16.15 -22.37
CA TYR A 72 -6.75 14.75 -21.92
C TYR A 72 -5.47 14.04 -22.34
N ARG A 73 -4.67 13.65 -21.35
CA ARG A 73 -3.46 12.85 -21.53
C ARG A 73 -3.35 11.88 -20.37
N ALA A 74 -2.88 10.68 -20.66
CA ALA A 74 -2.62 9.68 -19.66
C ALA A 74 -1.20 9.16 -19.84
N THR A 75 -0.49 8.99 -18.72
CA THR A 75 0.84 8.41 -18.63
C THR A 75 0.79 7.21 -17.70
N TYR A 76 1.32 6.09 -18.17
CA TYR A 76 1.35 4.83 -17.45
C TYR A 76 2.81 4.41 -17.32
N LEU A 77 3.27 4.13 -16.11
CA LEU A 77 4.54 3.50 -15.86
C LEU A 77 4.32 1.99 -15.69
N PHE A 78 5.13 1.18 -16.34
CA PHE A 78 5.07 -0.27 -16.23
C PHE A 78 5.99 -0.79 -15.13
N LYS A 79 5.59 -1.89 -14.49
CA LYS A 79 6.47 -2.65 -13.60
C LYS A 79 7.66 -3.19 -14.38
N SER A 80 8.80 -3.32 -13.72
CA SER A 80 10.01 -3.89 -14.35
C SER A 80 9.83 -5.35 -14.76
N GLN A 81 10.59 -5.78 -15.78
CA GLN A 81 10.60 -7.18 -16.24
C GLN A 81 10.87 -8.17 -15.12
N GLN A 82 11.85 -7.85 -14.29
CA GLN A 82 12.24 -8.71 -13.18
C GLN A 82 11.08 -8.89 -12.20
N LEU A 83 10.35 -7.82 -11.87
CA LEU A 83 9.22 -7.89 -10.95
C LEU A 83 8.06 -8.70 -11.52
N ILE A 84 7.71 -8.51 -12.80
CA ILE A 84 6.62 -9.28 -13.42
C ILE A 84 6.99 -10.76 -13.52
N ALA A 85 8.21 -11.09 -13.96
CA ALA A 85 8.70 -12.47 -13.99
C ALA A 85 8.67 -13.12 -12.62
N ASN A 86 9.04 -12.39 -11.58
CA ASN A 86 9.01 -12.83 -10.20
C ASN A 86 7.59 -13.13 -9.68
N LEU A 87 6.61 -12.27 -10.00
CA LEU A 87 5.21 -12.44 -9.62
C LEU A 87 4.55 -13.62 -10.37
N VAL A 88 4.85 -13.78 -11.66
CA VAL A 88 4.40 -14.93 -12.46
C VAL A 88 5.00 -16.23 -11.94
N ALA A 89 6.30 -16.26 -11.65
CA ALA A 89 6.97 -17.44 -11.11
C ALA A 89 6.38 -17.88 -9.76
N GLU A 90 5.96 -16.94 -8.92
CA GLU A 90 5.29 -17.28 -7.66
C GLU A 90 3.89 -17.88 -7.88
N ILE A 91 3.09 -17.33 -8.79
CA ILE A 91 1.78 -17.90 -9.14
C ILE A 91 1.97 -19.35 -9.63
N LEU A 92 2.95 -19.58 -10.51
CA LEU A 92 3.28 -20.91 -11.01
C LEU A 92 3.74 -21.86 -9.91
N GLU A 93 4.64 -21.43 -9.02
CA GLU A 93 5.13 -22.25 -7.91
C GLU A 93 3.96 -22.72 -7.03
N ILE A 94 3.06 -21.80 -6.67
CA ILE A 94 1.91 -22.12 -5.81
C ILE A 94 0.92 -23.02 -6.53
N ALA A 95 0.62 -22.75 -7.80
CA ALA A 95 -0.27 -23.60 -8.60
C ALA A 95 0.28 -25.01 -8.76
N ILE A 96 1.58 -25.18 -8.99
CA ILE A 96 2.24 -26.48 -9.10
C ILE A 96 2.26 -27.22 -7.75
N GLU A 97 2.56 -26.52 -6.64
CA GLU A 97 2.54 -27.11 -5.30
C GLU A 97 1.13 -27.58 -4.90
N ASN A 98 0.11 -26.76 -5.16
CA ASN A 98 -1.29 -27.12 -4.94
C ASN A 98 -1.72 -28.29 -5.83
N ALA A 99 -1.42 -28.23 -7.13
CA ALA A 99 -1.68 -29.31 -8.08
C ALA A 99 -1.06 -30.63 -7.61
N TYR A 100 0.19 -30.61 -7.15
CA TYR A 100 0.88 -31.81 -6.67
C TYR A 100 0.25 -32.37 -5.37
N SER A 101 -0.11 -31.49 -4.43
CA SER A 101 -0.84 -31.87 -3.22
C SER A 101 -2.18 -32.55 -3.54
N HIS A 102 -2.89 -32.06 -4.56
CA HIS A 102 -4.15 -32.64 -5.03
C HIS A 102 -3.95 -33.93 -5.83
N PHE A 103 -2.90 -34.01 -6.65
CA PHE A 103 -2.52 -35.20 -7.40
C PHE A 103 -2.26 -36.38 -6.45
N ARG A 104 -1.51 -36.16 -5.35
CA ARG A 104 -1.25 -37.17 -4.33
C ARG A 104 -2.51 -37.67 -3.60
N LYS A 105 -3.59 -36.89 -3.62
CA LYS A 105 -4.88 -37.20 -2.98
C LYS A 105 -5.92 -37.73 -3.97
N ASP A 106 -5.51 -38.02 -5.21
CA ASP A 106 -6.38 -38.45 -6.31
C ASP A 106 -7.57 -37.50 -6.55
N ASN A 107 -7.39 -36.20 -6.30
CA ASN A 107 -8.44 -35.18 -6.42
C ASN A 107 -8.01 -33.93 -7.21
N ILE A 108 -6.95 -34.05 -8.01
CA ILE A 108 -6.54 -32.99 -8.93
C ILE A 108 -7.64 -32.70 -9.96
N SER A 109 -7.87 -31.42 -10.20
CA SER A 109 -8.83 -30.93 -11.19
C SER A 109 -8.17 -29.83 -12.02
N LYS A 110 -8.38 -29.87 -13.35
CA LYS A 110 -7.97 -28.79 -14.26
C LYS A 110 -8.53 -27.44 -13.79
N ASP A 111 -9.79 -27.42 -13.36
CA ASP A 111 -10.46 -26.19 -12.95
C ASP A 111 -9.82 -25.62 -11.68
N GLY A 112 -9.43 -26.47 -10.72
CA GLY A 112 -8.72 -26.04 -9.51
C GLY A 112 -7.34 -25.45 -9.83
N VAL A 113 -6.58 -26.07 -10.74
CA VAL A 113 -5.28 -25.53 -11.19
C VAL A 113 -5.46 -24.21 -11.95
N THR A 114 -6.54 -24.09 -12.73
CA THR A 114 -6.88 -22.84 -13.44
C THR A 114 -7.20 -21.70 -12.47
N GLU A 115 -7.88 -22.00 -11.35
CA GLU A 115 -8.13 -21.07 -10.26
C GLU A 115 -6.84 -20.68 -9.52
N ASP A 116 -5.92 -21.63 -9.29
CA ASP A 116 -4.62 -21.31 -8.69
C ASP A 116 -3.77 -20.36 -9.56
N LEU A 117 -4.00 -20.31 -10.88
CA LEU A 117 -3.35 -19.38 -11.83
C LEU A 117 -4.02 -17.99 -11.88
N GLU A 118 -5.00 -17.67 -11.03
CA GLU A 118 -5.74 -16.41 -11.10
C GLU A 118 -4.93 -15.18 -10.66
N GLU A 119 -4.24 -15.28 -9.51
CA GLU A 119 -3.62 -14.14 -8.83
C GLU A 119 -2.59 -14.56 -7.77
N THR A 120 -1.76 -13.61 -7.34
CA THR A 120 -0.86 -13.81 -6.20
C THR A 120 -1.63 -13.94 -4.88
N PRO A 121 -1.05 -14.58 -3.85
CA PRO A 121 -1.74 -14.81 -2.57
C PRO A 121 -2.10 -13.53 -1.78
N ASP A 122 -1.47 -12.40 -2.09
CA ASP A 122 -1.76 -11.07 -1.53
C ASP A 122 -2.72 -10.25 -2.42
N GLU A 123 -3.24 -10.87 -3.48
CA GLU A 123 -4.13 -10.31 -4.50
C GLU A 123 -3.61 -9.01 -5.13
N ARG A 124 -2.28 -8.81 -5.16
CA ARG A 124 -1.65 -7.61 -5.75
C ARG A 124 -1.39 -7.74 -7.23
N PHE A 125 -1.23 -8.96 -7.74
CA PHE A 125 -1.03 -9.23 -9.16
C PHE A 125 -2.05 -10.25 -9.65
N ARG A 126 -2.92 -9.83 -10.57
CA ARG A 126 -4.11 -10.60 -11.01
C ARG A 126 -3.98 -11.04 -12.46
N LEU A 127 -3.41 -12.21 -12.67
CA LEU A 127 -3.19 -12.76 -14.02
C LEU A 127 -4.51 -12.94 -14.79
N ARG A 128 -5.61 -13.22 -14.08
CA ARG A 128 -6.97 -13.34 -14.66
C ARG A 128 -7.50 -12.09 -15.36
N TYR A 129 -6.90 -10.92 -15.12
CA TYR A 129 -7.26 -9.69 -15.84
C TYR A 129 -6.58 -9.62 -17.21
N ILE A 130 -5.38 -10.21 -17.33
CA ILE A 130 -4.55 -10.14 -18.53
C ILE A 130 -4.83 -11.34 -19.44
N LEU A 131 -4.76 -12.55 -18.89
CA LEU A 131 -4.95 -13.79 -19.62
C LEU A 131 -6.42 -14.17 -19.69
N THR A 132 -6.82 -14.72 -20.83
CA THR A 132 -8.17 -15.28 -21.01
C THR A 132 -8.35 -16.54 -20.18
N GLN A 133 -9.59 -16.99 -20.05
CA GLN A 133 -9.86 -18.26 -19.38
C GLN A 133 -9.21 -19.43 -20.14
N ASP A 134 -9.39 -19.48 -21.46
CA ASP A 134 -8.84 -20.54 -22.32
C ASP A 134 -7.31 -20.64 -22.20
N GLN A 135 -6.60 -19.51 -22.21
CA GLN A 135 -5.14 -19.48 -22.02
C GLN A 135 -4.71 -20.08 -20.68
N ARG A 136 -5.45 -19.79 -19.61
CA ARG A 136 -5.15 -20.35 -18.27
C ARG A 136 -5.50 -21.84 -18.19
N GLU A 137 -6.56 -22.27 -18.87
CA GLU A 137 -6.93 -23.68 -18.95
C GLU A 137 -5.87 -24.50 -19.72
N GLU A 138 -5.31 -23.95 -20.80
CA GLU A 138 -4.19 -24.57 -21.55
C GLU A 138 -2.96 -24.75 -20.65
N LEU A 139 -2.56 -23.71 -19.93
CA LEU A 139 -1.47 -23.79 -18.94
C LEU A 139 -1.77 -24.80 -17.82
N ALA A 140 -3.02 -24.85 -17.35
CA ALA A 140 -3.42 -25.80 -16.32
C ALA A 140 -3.33 -27.26 -16.82
N VAL A 141 -3.65 -27.53 -18.09
CA VAL A 141 -3.47 -28.86 -18.69
C VAL A 141 -2.00 -29.28 -18.65
N GLU A 142 -1.09 -28.40 -19.06
CA GLU A 142 0.36 -28.68 -19.03
C GLU A 142 0.85 -28.98 -17.60
N ILE A 143 0.38 -28.22 -16.60
CA ILE A 143 0.71 -28.47 -15.18
C ILE A 143 0.18 -29.83 -14.73
N VAL A 144 -1.06 -30.19 -15.06
CA VAL A 144 -1.66 -31.49 -14.68
C VAL A 144 -0.88 -32.64 -15.32
N GLU A 145 -0.52 -32.52 -16.59
CA GLU A 145 0.26 -33.54 -17.32
C GLU A 145 1.69 -33.69 -16.79
N PHE A 146 2.24 -32.64 -16.18
CA PHE A 146 3.55 -32.68 -15.53
C PHE A 146 3.55 -33.45 -14.19
N MET A 147 2.39 -33.57 -13.52
CA MET A 147 2.33 -34.16 -12.16
C MET A 147 2.90 -35.58 -12.03
N PRO A 148 2.67 -36.53 -12.96
CA PRO A 148 3.27 -37.87 -12.87
C PRO A 148 4.80 -37.86 -12.97
N VAL A 149 5.38 -36.94 -13.75
CA VAL A 149 6.83 -36.79 -13.91
C VAL A 149 7.44 -36.22 -12.63
N LEU A 150 6.79 -35.20 -12.07
CA LEU A 150 7.17 -34.64 -10.78
C LEU A 150 7.09 -35.70 -9.67
N ASP A 151 6.01 -36.48 -9.62
CA ASP A 151 5.80 -37.52 -8.62
C ASP A 151 6.88 -38.62 -8.66
N ALA A 152 7.28 -39.07 -9.85
CA ALA A 152 8.37 -40.02 -9.99
C ALA A 152 9.68 -39.49 -9.39
N THR A 153 9.95 -38.19 -9.56
CA THR A 153 11.14 -37.53 -9.02
C THR A 153 11.05 -37.35 -7.52
N VAL A 154 9.88 -36.93 -7.01
CA VAL A 154 9.62 -36.82 -5.57
C VAL A 154 9.81 -38.17 -4.90
N LYS A 155 9.20 -39.26 -5.41
CA LYS A 155 9.36 -40.62 -4.87
C LYS A 155 10.82 -41.06 -4.81
N LYS A 156 11.60 -40.77 -5.86
CA LYS A 156 13.03 -41.06 -5.91
C LYS A 156 13.78 -40.29 -4.81
N LEU A 157 13.58 -38.98 -4.71
CA LEU A 157 14.24 -38.14 -3.72
C LEU A 157 13.83 -38.50 -2.28
N THR A 158 12.55 -38.81 -2.05
CA THR A 158 12.06 -39.26 -0.73
C THR A 158 12.78 -40.53 -0.29
N ALA A 159 12.99 -41.49 -1.21
CA ALA A 159 13.71 -42.72 -0.92
C ALA A 159 15.22 -42.48 -0.67
N GLU A 160 15.85 -41.62 -1.48
CA GLU A 160 17.27 -41.28 -1.34
C GLU A 160 17.58 -40.50 -0.05
N LEU A 161 16.69 -39.59 0.34
CA LEU A 161 16.84 -38.72 1.51
C LEU A 161 16.28 -39.32 2.81
N GLN A 162 15.62 -40.49 2.75
CA GLN A 162 14.92 -41.09 3.89
C GLN A 162 13.95 -40.12 4.58
N SER A 163 13.26 -39.30 3.77
CA SER A 163 12.48 -38.16 4.24
C SER A 163 11.08 -38.59 4.72
N CYS A 164 10.58 -37.93 5.76
CA CYS A 164 9.24 -38.18 6.32
C CYS A 164 8.17 -37.35 5.58
N ASP A 165 6.89 -37.72 5.70
CA ASP A 165 5.79 -36.99 5.03
C ASP A 165 5.67 -35.52 5.47
N GLU A 166 6.12 -35.16 6.68
CA GLU A 166 6.17 -33.76 7.18
C GLU A 166 7.15 -32.88 6.38
N GLU A 167 8.08 -33.49 5.65
CA GLU A 167 9.12 -32.82 4.86
C GLU A 167 8.78 -32.80 3.36
N LEU A 168 7.60 -33.31 2.98
CA LEU A 168 7.21 -33.44 1.57
C LEU A 168 7.35 -32.14 0.79
N GLY A 169 6.92 -31.01 1.34
CA GLY A 169 7.01 -29.70 0.65
C GLY A 169 8.45 -29.33 0.28
N VAL A 170 9.42 -29.72 1.12
CA VAL A 170 10.84 -29.54 0.84
C VAL A 170 11.32 -30.46 -0.28
N VAL A 171 10.90 -31.73 -0.25
CA VAL A 171 11.25 -32.69 -1.31
C VAL A 171 10.65 -32.28 -2.65
N VAL A 172 9.42 -31.76 -2.65
CA VAL A 172 8.76 -31.21 -3.84
C VAL A 172 9.55 -30.03 -4.40
N ALA A 173 9.97 -29.08 -3.55
CA ALA A 173 10.80 -27.97 -3.98
C ALA A 173 12.13 -28.43 -4.62
N LEU A 174 12.78 -29.45 -4.06
CA LEU A 174 13.99 -30.05 -4.65
C LEU A 174 13.72 -30.79 -5.97
N ALA A 175 12.58 -31.46 -6.07
CA ALA A 175 12.16 -32.12 -7.31
C ALA A 175 11.91 -31.09 -8.42
N LEU A 176 11.25 -29.97 -8.10
CA LEU A 176 11.04 -28.85 -9.02
C LEU A 176 12.36 -28.24 -9.50
N ASP A 177 13.39 -28.18 -8.65
CA ASP A 177 14.74 -27.74 -9.05
C ASP A 177 15.38 -28.66 -10.12
N SER A 178 14.94 -29.92 -10.22
CA SER A 178 15.39 -30.88 -11.24
C SER A 178 14.64 -30.75 -12.57
N HIS A 179 13.53 -30.00 -12.59
CA HIS A 179 12.66 -29.77 -13.76
C HIS A 179 12.54 -28.27 -14.08
N LYS A 180 13.64 -27.53 -13.89
CA LYS A 180 13.68 -26.07 -14.12
C LYS A 180 13.36 -25.68 -15.55
N ASP A 181 13.66 -26.53 -16.51
CA ASP A 181 13.33 -26.37 -17.92
C ASP A 181 11.82 -26.30 -18.14
N VAL A 182 11.04 -27.21 -17.53
CA VAL A 182 9.57 -27.21 -17.62
C VAL A 182 8.99 -25.94 -17.00
N ILE A 183 9.45 -25.59 -15.79
CA ILE A 183 8.96 -24.39 -15.08
C ILE A 183 9.33 -23.12 -15.84
N SER A 184 10.54 -23.06 -16.41
CA SER A 184 10.99 -21.91 -17.21
C SER A 184 10.19 -21.77 -18.51
N ALA A 185 9.79 -22.89 -19.13
CA ALA A 185 8.96 -22.87 -20.33
C ALA A 185 7.55 -22.32 -20.03
N LEU A 186 6.89 -22.80 -18.97
CA LEU A 186 5.59 -22.28 -18.52
C LEU A 186 5.68 -20.79 -18.17
N ASN A 187 6.73 -20.39 -17.44
CA ASN A 187 6.95 -19.00 -17.08
C ASN A 187 7.18 -18.11 -18.31
N ALA A 188 7.98 -18.57 -19.27
CA ALA A 188 8.24 -17.86 -20.52
C ALA A 188 6.95 -17.71 -21.35
N GLU A 189 6.09 -18.72 -21.38
CA GLU A 189 4.82 -18.66 -22.10
C GLU A 189 3.87 -17.63 -21.47
N ILE A 190 3.72 -17.63 -20.14
CA ILE A 190 2.91 -16.60 -19.46
C ILE A 190 3.45 -15.19 -19.75
N LEU A 191 4.77 -15.00 -19.68
CA LEU A 191 5.39 -13.70 -19.99
C LEU A 191 5.13 -13.29 -21.43
N ARG A 192 5.24 -14.22 -22.39
CA ARG A 192 4.91 -13.97 -23.80
C ARG A 192 3.44 -13.56 -23.98
N LEU A 193 2.51 -14.23 -23.30
CA LEU A 193 1.09 -13.87 -23.33
C LEU A 193 0.82 -12.48 -22.76
N ILE A 194 1.51 -12.09 -21.68
CA ILE A 194 1.46 -10.74 -21.13
C ILE A 194 1.98 -9.71 -22.15
N GLU A 195 3.13 -9.96 -22.78
CA GLU A 195 3.69 -9.07 -23.81
C GLU A 195 2.75 -8.88 -25.00
N VAL A 196 2.13 -9.97 -25.48
CA VAL A 196 1.13 -9.93 -26.56
C VAL A 196 -0.06 -9.06 -26.15
N LYS A 197 -0.59 -9.23 -24.94
CA LYS A 197 -1.73 -8.44 -24.47
C LYS A 197 -1.38 -6.95 -24.31
N VAL A 198 -0.18 -6.64 -23.85
CA VAL A 198 0.31 -5.25 -23.79
C VAL A 198 0.43 -4.66 -25.19
N ALA A 199 1.01 -5.38 -26.15
CA ALA A 199 1.10 -4.92 -27.53
C ALA A 199 -0.27 -4.69 -28.17
N GLU A 200 -1.25 -5.56 -27.90
CA GLU A 200 -2.65 -5.40 -28.34
C GLU A 200 -3.28 -4.11 -27.80
N VAL A 201 -3.14 -3.86 -26.49
CA VAL A 201 -3.79 -2.73 -25.80
C VAL A 201 -3.05 -1.39 -26.04
N CYS A 202 -1.74 -1.42 -26.21
CA CYS A 202 -0.89 -0.24 -26.28
C CYS A 202 -0.37 0.07 -27.69
N ASN A 203 -1.16 -0.24 -28.74
CA ASN A 203 -0.83 0.07 -30.14
C ASN A 203 0.55 -0.45 -30.60
N GLY A 204 0.86 -1.70 -30.27
CA GLY A 204 2.10 -2.38 -30.65
C GLY A 204 3.29 -2.11 -29.73
N HIS A 205 3.08 -1.45 -28.58
CA HIS A 205 4.13 -1.24 -27.58
C HIS A 205 4.73 -2.58 -27.12
N ARG A 206 6.06 -2.71 -27.25
CA ARG A 206 6.79 -3.92 -26.85
C ARG A 206 7.30 -3.74 -25.44
N LEU A 207 6.60 -4.37 -24.50
CA LEU A 207 6.99 -4.42 -23.10
C LEU A 207 8.47 -4.86 -22.99
N TYR A 208 9.27 -4.15 -22.17
CA TYR A 208 10.72 -4.35 -21.95
C TYR A 208 11.67 -4.00 -23.09
N SER A 209 11.21 -3.88 -24.33
CA SER A 209 12.05 -3.42 -25.46
C SER A 209 11.91 -1.92 -25.71
N ASP A 210 10.71 -1.40 -25.48
CA ASP A 210 10.41 0.02 -25.54
C ASP A 210 10.58 0.63 -24.11
N PRO A 211 10.58 1.98 -23.96
CA PRO A 211 10.65 2.60 -22.64
C PRO A 211 9.55 2.07 -21.71
N GLU A 212 9.83 1.90 -20.41
CA GLU A 212 8.85 1.35 -19.44
C GLU A 212 7.71 2.34 -19.08
N PHE A 213 7.22 3.07 -20.08
CA PHE A 213 6.04 3.91 -19.98
C PHE A 213 5.24 3.88 -21.28
N TYR A 214 3.94 4.13 -21.17
CA TYR A 214 3.04 4.34 -22.29
C TYR A 214 2.27 5.63 -22.10
N GLN A 215 1.99 6.33 -23.19
CA GLN A 215 1.20 7.56 -23.18
C GLN A 215 0.13 7.51 -24.26
N HIS A 216 -1.06 8.01 -23.92
CA HIS A 216 -2.08 8.31 -24.92
C HIS A 216 -2.79 9.63 -24.59
N SER A 217 -3.36 10.24 -25.60
CA SER A 217 -4.11 11.49 -25.51
C SER A 217 -5.31 11.44 -26.46
N SER A 218 -6.37 12.15 -26.11
CA SER A 218 -7.58 12.25 -26.94
C SER A 218 -8.21 13.62 -26.75
N ASN A 219 -8.96 14.09 -27.74
CA ASN A 219 -9.78 15.30 -27.60
C ASN A 219 -11.24 14.97 -27.20
N ASP A 220 -11.62 13.69 -27.27
CA ASP A 220 -12.92 13.18 -26.84
C ASP A 220 -12.79 12.45 -25.51
N LEU A 221 -13.68 12.79 -24.56
CA LEU A 221 -13.69 12.23 -23.21
C LEU A 221 -13.98 10.72 -23.22
N ASN A 222 -14.91 10.26 -24.06
CA ASN A 222 -15.28 8.84 -24.09
C ASN A 222 -14.12 8.00 -24.61
N ALA A 223 -13.53 8.40 -25.74
CA ALA A 223 -12.36 7.73 -26.31
C ALA A 223 -11.16 7.74 -25.35
N PHE A 224 -10.95 8.85 -24.61
CA PHE A 224 -9.92 8.93 -23.58
C PHE A 224 -10.14 7.90 -22.46
N VAL A 225 -11.36 7.89 -21.90
CA VAL A 225 -11.71 7.00 -20.79
C VAL A 225 -11.72 5.53 -21.22
N ASP A 226 -12.16 5.22 -22.43
CA ASP A 226 -12.13 3.85 -22.95
C ASP A 226 -10.70 3.34 -23.15
N GLY A 227 -9.78 4.20 -23.60
CA GLY A 227 -8.34 3.91 -23.58
C GLY A 227 -7.84 3.64 -22.16
N ALA A 228 -8.19 4.50 -21.19
CA ALA A 228 -7.76 4.32 -19.80
C ALA A 228 -8.31 3.05 -19.14
N LYS A 229 -9.52 2.60 -19.47
CA LYS A 229 -10.10 1.36 -18.93
C LYS A 229 -9.28 0.12 -19.28
N LEU A 230 -8.76 0.03 -20.51
CA LEU A 230 -7.95 -1.12 -20.90
C LEU A 230 -6.68 -1.24 -20.02
N LEU A 231 -6.16 -0.12 -19.52
CA LEU A 231 -4.96 -0.08 -18.70
C LEU A 231 -5.21 -0.06 -17.18
N LEU A 232 -6.39 0.35 -16.71
CA LEU A 232 -6.62 0.59 -15.27
C LEU A 232 -7.86 -0.09 -14.69
N SER A 233 -8.68 -0.73 -15.50
CA SER A 233 -9.88 -1.41 -14.98
C SER A 233 -9.53 -2.68 -14.20
N SER A 234 -10.43 -3.03 -13.28
CA SER A 234 -10.40 -4.28 -12.51
C SER A 234 -11.26 -5.37 -13.16
N THR A 235 -11.27 -5.42 -14.49
CA THR A 235 -12.06 -6.36 -15.29
C THR A 235 -11.18 -7.23 -16.18
N LYS A 236 -11.77 -8.27 -16.78
CA LYS A 236 -11.12 -9.06 -17.84
C LYS A 236 -10.65 -8.15 -18.96
N ASP A 237 -9.61 -8.61 -19.67
CA ASP A 237 -8.96 -7.92 -20.79
C ASP A 237 -8.26 -6.60 -20.41
N SER A 238 -7.85 -6.45 -19.14
CA SER A 238 -7.07 -5.30 -18.67
C SER A 238 -5.63 -5.64 -18.36
N ILE A 239 -4.72 -4.72 -18.70
CA ILE A 239 -3.31 -4.81 -18.33
C ILE A 239 -2.97 -4.09 -17.02
N SER A 240 -3.96 -3.72 -16.20
CA SER A 240 -3.75 -3.05 -14.91
C SER A 240 -2.76 -3.74 -13.97
N PRO A 241 -2.59 -5.07 -13.94
CA PRO A 241 -1.55 -5.70 -13.13
C PRO A 241 -0.12 -5.41 -13.60
N VAL A 242 0.09 -5.05 -14.87
CA VAL A 242 1.40 -4.66 -15.43
C VAL A 242 1.72 -3.20 -15.14
N VAL A 243 0.69 -2.35 -14.98
CA VAL A 243 0.85 -0.93 -14.65
C VAL A 243 1.30 -0.77 -13.20
N GLU A 244 2.39 -0.05 -12.98
CA GLU A 244 2.88 0.30 -11.65
C GLU A 244 2.21 1.57 -11.13
N TYR A 245 2.12 2.58 -12.00
CA TYR A 245 1.57 3.88 -11.66
C TYR A 245 0.92 4.53 -12.87
N ALA A 246 -0.15 5.30 -12.66
CA ALA A 246 -0.74 6.10 -13.72
C ALA A 246 -0.99 7.55 -13.29
N ARG A 247 -0.80 8.47 -14.24
CA ARG A 247 -1.19 9.88 -14.12
C ARG A 247 -2.09 10.24 -15.28
N LEU A 248 -3.35 10.53 -14.98
CA LEU A 248 -4.36 10.98 -15.93
C LEU A 248 -4.58 12.47 -15.72
N GLN A 249 -4.44 13.27 -16.76
CA GLN A 249 -4.66 14.71 -16.71
C GLN A 249 -5.76 15.11 -17.70
N GLY A 250 -6.54 16.13 -17.35
CA GLY A 250 -7.49 16.75 -18.26
C GLY A 250 -8.74 17.32 -17.58
N ASN A 251 -9.66 17.83 -18.40
CA ASN A 251 -10.98 18.32 -17.99
C ASN A 251 -11.93 17.18 -17.59
N LEU A 252 -11.54 16.43 -16.56
CA LEU A 252 -12.30 15.32 -16.00
C LEU A 252 -13.15 15.78 -14.82
N LEU A 253 -13.48 17.07 -14.67
CA LEU A 253 -14.26 17.53 -13.51
C LEU A 253 -15.75 17.36 -13.76
N ALA A 254 -16.45 16.84 -12.75
CA ALA A 254 -17.89 16.69 -12.84
C ALA A 254 -18.60 18.05 -13.01
N PRO A 255 -19.67 18.14 -13.82
CA PRO A 255 -20.35 19.41 -14.09
C PRO A 255 -20.95 20.12 -12.87
N TRP A 256 -21.23 19.37 -11.80
CA TRP A 256 -21.79 19.90 -10.55
C TRP A 256 -20.73 20.52 -9.63
N LEU A 257 -19.44 20.32 -9.92
CA LEU A 257 -18.35 20.95 -9.17
C LEU A 257 -18.12 22.40 -9.64
N PRO A 258 -17.64 23.29 -8.75
CA PRO A 258 -17.31 24.66 -9.13
C PRO A 258 -16.29 24.71 -10.27
N SER A 259 -16.42 25.71 -11.16
CA SER A 259 -15.64 25.75 -12.40
C SER A 259 -14.15 26.02 -12.22
N GLY A 260 -13.75 26.65 -11.11
CA GLY A 260 -12.35 26.96 -10.79
C GLY A 260 -11.68 25.93 -9.89
N VAL A 261 -12.24 24.72 -9.77
CA VAL A 261 -11.59 23.64 -9.02
C VAL A 261 -10.37 23.17 -9.81
N GLU A 262 -9.21 23.19 -9.16
CA GLU A 262 -7.98 22.59 -9.66
C GLU A 262 -7.39 21.75 -8.53
N LEU A 263 -7.19 20.45 -8.77
CA LEU A 263 -6.54 19.57 -7.79
C LEU A 263 -5.90 18.35 -8.43
N VAL A 264 -4.98 17.73 -7.70
CA VAL A 264 -4.51 16.38 -7.97
C VAL A 264 -5.21 15.43 -7.00
N LEU A 265 -6.02 14.52 -7.51
CA LEU A 265 -6.68 13.49 -6.71
C LEU A 265 -5.89 12.19 -6.81
N ILE A 266 -5.46 11.64 -5.68
CA ILE A 266 -4.65 10.42 -5.63
C ILE A 266 -5.54 9.29 -5.10
N ASP A 267 -5.88 8.35 -5.98
CA ASP A 267 -6.61 7.11 -5.63
C ASP A 267 -5.60 5.99 -5.34
N GLY A 268 -5.32 5.80 -4.06
CA GLY A 268 -4.38 4.78 -3.59
C GLY A 268 -5.03 3.43 -3.29
N GLU A 269 -4.19 2.48 -2.89
CA GLU A 269 -4.63 1.20 -2.34
C GLU A 269 -5.44 1.39 -1.04
N GLY A 270 -6.40 0.49 -0.79
CA GLY A 270 -7.13 0.48 0.48
C GLY A 270 -6.27 0.05 1.66
N ILE A 271 -6.68 0.41 2.88
CA ILE A 271 -6.06 -0.06 4.13
C ILE A 271 -6.72 -1.37 4.58
N GLY A 272 -5.97 -2.21 5.31
CA GLY A 272 -6.52 -3.32 6.11
C GLY A 272 -7.30 -4.39 5.35
N HIS A 273 -6.71 -5.02 4.31
CA HIS A 273 -7.41 -6.05 3.52
C HIS A 273 -7.72 -7.34 4.31
N ASP A 274 -6.88 -7.67 5.29
CA ASP A 274 -7.15 -8.67 6.33
C ASP A 274 -7.14 -7.97 7.71
N THR A 275 -7.98 -8.44 8.63
CA THR A 275 -7.97 -8.07 10.07
C THR A 275 -6.57 -8.02 10.70
N ARG A 276 -5.64 -8.83 10.19
CA ARG A 276 -4.23 -8.87 10.62
C ARG A 276 -3.41 -7.68 10.10
N GLU A 277 -3.65 -7.27 8.86
CA GLU A 277 -3.02 -6.10 8.22
C GLU A 277 -3.60 -4.78 8.73
N ALA A 278 -4.86 -4.79 9.18
CA ALA A 278 -5.57 -3.61 9.67
C ALA A 278 -4.95 -2.97 10.93
N SER A 279 -4.11 -3.70 11.66
CA SER A 279 -3.49 -3.23 12.91
C SER A 279 -2.42 -2.15 12.73
N ARG A 280 -1.96 -1.89 11.49
CA ARG A 280 -0.86 -0.94 11.22
C ARG A 280 -1.06 -0.21 9.90
N LEU A 281 -0.42 0.95 9.78
CA LEU A 281 -0.38 1.72 8.55
C LEU A 281 0.88 1.35 7.76
N SER A 282 0.70 0.81 6.55
CA SER A 282 1.84 0.42 5.72
C SER A 282 2.70 1.63 5.28
N PRO A 283 4.02 1.45 5.04
CA PRO A 283 4.95 2.52 4.68
C PRO A 283 4.52 3.35 3.47
N ARG A 284 3.88 2.71 2.49
CA ARG A 284 3.38 3.39 1.27
C ARG A 284 2.42 4.53 1.60
N HIS A 285 1.57 4.38 2.62
CA HIS A 285 0.61 5.42 3.00
C HIS A 285 1.34 6.61 3.61
N LEU A 286 2.42 6.37 4.37
CA LEU A 286 3.26 7.43 4.90
C LEU A 286 3.96 8.21 3.78
N ASP A 287 4.42 7.54 2.71
CA ASP A 287 4.95 8.25 1.53
C ASP A 287 3.91 9.22 0.94
N TYR A 288 2.65 8.78 0.80
CA TYR A 288 1.56 9.66 0.36
C TYR A 288 1.22 10.74 1.37
N PHE A 289 1.33 10.47 2.67
CA PHE A 289 1.13 11.50 3.69
C PHE A 289 2.20 12.58 3.59
N HIS A 290 3.46 12.23 3.29
CA HIS A 290 4.51 13.21 3.02
C HIS A 290 4.25 13.99 1.72
N PHE A 291 3.79 13.30 0.67
CA PHE A 291 3.61 13.88 -0.67
C PHE A 291 2.38 14.78 -0.82
N ALA A 292 1.30 14.47 -0.11
CA ALA A 292 0.01 15.14 -0.28
C ALA A 292 -0.14 16.40 0.57
N ASP A 293 -0.90 17.37 0.05
CA ASP A 293 -1.26 18.61 0.74
C ASP A 293 -2.49 18.41 1.66
N ALA A 294 -3.31 17.41 1.36
CA ALA A 294 -4.46 16.99 2.17
C ALA A 294 -4.62 15.46 2.17
N ILE A 295 -5.06 14.92 3.31
CA ILE A 295 -5.27 13.48 3.53
C ILE A 295 -6.75 13.28 3.89
N GLY A 296 -7.48 12.50 3.09
CA GLY A 296 -8.88 12.15 3.33
C GLY A 296 -9.04 10.67 3.69
N LEU A 297 -9.35 10.38 4.96
CA LEU A 297 -9.73 9.02 5.37
C LEU A 297 -11.22 8.81 5.10
N VAL A 298 -11.50 7.88 4.19
CA VAL A 298 -12.84 7.49 3.75
C VAL A 298 -13.32 6.31 4.58
N GLU A 299 -14.40 6.49 5.31
CA GLU A 299 -14.97 5.51 6.25
C GLU A 299 -16.44 5.21 5.92
N GLU A 300 -16.83 3.95 6.02
CA GLU A 300 -18.24 3.55 5.86
C GLU A 300 -19.04 3.85 7.14
N CYS A 301 -20.17 4.55 7.01
CA CYS A 301 -20.98 4.96 8.16
C CYS A 301 -21.64 3.79 8.91
N LYS A 302 -21.92 2.67 8.25
CA LYS A 302 -22.59 1.50 8.85
C LYS A 302 -21.71 0.81 9.90
N LYS A 303 -20.40 0.76 9.65
CA LYS A 303 -19.38 0.15 10.53
C LYS A 303 -18.11 1.01 10.52
N PRO A 304 -18.17 2.24 11.07
CA PRO A 304 -17.04 3.15 10.98
C PRO A 304 -15.87 2.59 11.78
N PHE A 305 -14.67 2.64 11.20
CA PHE A 305 -13.40 2.21 11.81
C PHE A 305 -13.32 0.71 12.14
N ALA A 306 -14.06 -0.15 11.42
CA ALA A 306 -14.12 -1.58 11.71
C ALA A 306 -12.86 -2.37 11.35
N SER A 307 -12.00 -1.87 10.45
CA SER A 307 -10.72 -2.51 10.15
C SER A 307 -9.54 -1.58 10.37
N GLY A 308 -9.09 -0.80 9.38
CA GLY A 308 -7.83 -0.05 9.44
C GLY A 308 -7.94 1.40 9.92
N GLY A 309 -9.15 1.94 10.05
CA GLY A 309 -9.39 3.36 10.35
C GLY A 309 -8.70 3.89 11.61
N LYS A 310 -8.69 3.12 12.71
CA LYS A 310 -7.99 3.50 13.95
C LYS A 310 -6.49 3.66 13.72
N SER A 311 -5.87 2.67 13.08
CA SER A 311 -4.42 2.64 12.79
C SER A 311 -4.02 3.77 11.84
N ALA A 312 -4.89 4.10 10.87
CA ALA A 312 -4.70 5.26 10.00
C ALA A 312 -4.71 6.58 10.77
N ILE A 313 -5.68 6.77 11.67
CA ILE A 313 -5.74 7.98 12.53
C ILE A 313 -4.53 8.04 13.46
N GLU A 314 -4.14 6.93 14.08
CA GLU A 314 -2.95 6.87 14.93
C GLU A 314 -1.70 7.28 14.13
N GLY A 315 -1.53 6.75 12.92
CA GLY A 315 -0.45 7.12 12.01
C GLY A 315 -0.46 8.61 11.63
N VAL A 316 -1.63 9.20 11.42
CA VAL A 316 -1.77 10.65 11.18
C VAL A 316 -1.32 11.46 12.40
N VAL A 317 -1.80 11.12 13.59
CA VAL A 317 -1.51 11.88 14.82
C VAL A 317 -0.03 11.77 15.20
N ARG A 318 0.52 10.56 15.28
CA ARG A 318 1.90 10.32 15.71
C ARG A 318 2.94 10.93 14.78
N ASN A 319 2.63 11.03 13.49
CA ASN A 319 3.55 11.59 12.50
C ASN A 319 3.28 13.07 12.18
N GLY A 320 2.41 13.74 12.96
CA GLY A 320 2.23 15.20 12.88
C GLY A 320 1.33 15.67 11.73
N TYR A 321 0.46 14.83 11.16
CA TYR A 321 -0.34 15.15 9.98
C TYR A 321 -1.75 15.68 10.26
N ALA A 322 -2.12 15.87 11.52
CA ALA A 322 -3.49 16.23 11.91
C ALA A 322 -4.02 17.52 11.25
N GLU A 323 -3.14 18.49 10.96
CA GLU A 323 -3.55 19.78 10.35
C GLU A 323 -4.14 19.61 8.94
N LYS A 324 -3.64 18.65 8.17
CA LYS A 324 -4.08 18.38 6.79
C LYS A 324 -5.00 17.17 6.64
N PHE A 325 -5.53 16.68 7.76
CA PHE A 325 -6.33 15.47 7.81
C PHE A 325 -7.84 15.75 7.82
N HIS A 326 -8.58 15.01 7.00
CA HIS A 326 -10.02 15.09 6.80
C HIS A 326 -10.68 13.72 6.98
N LEU A 327 -11.86 13.69 7.63
CA LEU A 327 -12.68 12.47 7.74
C LEU A 327 -13.88 12.56 6.81
N ILE A 328 -13.98 11.60 5.90
CA ILE A 328 -15.02 11.54 4.87
C ILE A 328 -15.84 10.27 5.11
N PHE A 329 -17.03 10.45 5.68
CA PHE A 329 -17.95 9.36 5.97
C PHE A 329 -18.84 9.10 4.75
N THR A 330 -18.97 7.86 4.30
CA THR A 330 -19.78 7.47 3.13
C THR A 330 -20.89 6.52 3.53
N LYS A 331 -21.86 6.33 2.62
CA LYS A 331 -23.02 5.43 2.83
C LYS A 331 -23.82 5.82 4.07
N LEU A 332 -23.96 7.12 4.33
CA LEU A 332 -24.76 7.61 5.45
C LEU A 332 -26.21 7.11 5.36
N ASP A 333 -26.71 6.95 4.13
CA ASP A 333 -28.02 6.38 3.81
C ASP A 333 -28.22 4.92 4.25
N GLU A 334 -27.14 4.19 4.53
CA GLU A 334 -27.20 2.81 5.03
C GLU A 334 -27.17 2.74 6.57
N VAL A 335 -27.16 3.88 7.27
CA VAL A 335 -27.18 3.95 8.73
C VAL A 335 -28.60 3.81 9.24
N GLU A 336 -28.87 2.71 9.93
CA GLU A 336 -30.10 2.45 10.66
C GLU A 336 -30.06 3.15 12.02
N VAL A 337 -31.13 3.88 12.38
CA VAL A 337 -31.28 4.51 13.70
C VAL A 337 -32.69 4.22 14.24
N GLY A 338 -32.80 3.24 15.14
CA GLY A 338 -34.08 2.80 15.70
C GLY A 338 -34.86 1.84 14.80
N GLU A 339 -35.98 1.31 15.31
CA GLU A 339 -36.76 0.24 14.65
C GLU A 339 -38.00 0.76 13.86
N ASP A 340 -38.51 1.97 14.13
CA ASP A 340 -39.88 2.35 13.73
C ASP A 340 -40.04 3.62 12.84
N GLU A 341 -38.97 4.38 12.56
CA GLU A 341 -39.05 5.59 11.70
C GLU A 341 -37.86 5.69 10.73
N GLU A 342 -38.08 6.26 9.54
CA GLU A 342 -36.97 6.61 8.63
C GLU A 342 -36.03 7.59 9.35
N PRO A 343 -34.75 7.24 9.53
CA PRO A 343 -33.86 8.01 10.38
C PRO A 343 -33.53 9.35 9.73
N SER A 344 -33.62 10.43 10.50
CA SER A 344 -33.19 11.75 10.01
C SER A 344 -31.67 11.76 9.77
N ARG A 345 -31.20 12.49 8.74
CA ARG A 345 -29.76 12.68 8.48
C ARG A 345 -28.98 13.11 9.73
N LYS A 346 -29.60 13.95 10.58
CA LYS A 346 -29.01 14.43 11.83
C LYS A 346 -28.80 13.29 12.84
N ASP A 347 -29.73 12.35 12.92
CA ASP A 347 -29.63 11.21 13.82
C ASP A 347 -28.63 10.17 13.32
N GLN A 348 -28.57 9.95 12.00
CA GLN A 348 -27.52 9.13 11.37
C GLN A 348 -26.11 9.71 11.65
N ILE A 349 -25.92 11.02 11.46
CA ILE A 349 -24.66 11.71 11.77
C ILE A 349 -24.32 11.56 13.26
N ARG A 350 -25.31 11.65 14.15
CA ARG A 350 -25.10 11.47 15.60
C ARG A 350 -24.63 10.06 15.93
N ALA A 351 -25.20 9.04 15.29
CA ALA A 351 -24.79 7.65 15.46
C ALA A 351 -23.33 7.43 15.02
N VAL A 352 -22.95 7.95 13.86
CA VAL A 352 -21.57 7.88 13.35
C VAL A 352 -20.58 8.59 14.29
N ARG A 353 -20.93 9.79 14.79
CA ARG A 353 -20.09 10.54 15.75
C ARG A 353 -19.87 9.81 17.07
N LYS A 354 -20.83 9.00 17.52
CA LYS A 354 -20.66 8.14 18.69
C LYS A 354 -19.56 7.10 18.46
N GLY A 355 -19.51 6.49 17.27
CA GLY A 355 -18.42 5.60 16.85
C GLY A 355 -17.06 6.30 16.88
N LEU A 356 -16.96 7.50 16.30
CA LEU A 356 -15.73 8.31 16.34
C LEU A 356 -15.29 8.64 17.78
N THR A 357 -16.23 8.89 18.69
CA THR A 357 -15.93 9.17 20.10
C THR A 357 -15.25 7.98 20.77
N ASN A 358 -15.73 6.75 20.50
CA ASN A 358 -15.09 5.53 21.01
C ASN A 358 -13.66 5.37 20.48
N VAL A 359 -13.43 5.67 19.20
CA VAL A 359 -12.09 5.63 18.60
C VAL A 359 -11.18 6.69 19.22
N LYS A 360 -11.66 7.91 19.44
CA LYS A 360 -10.91 8.96 20.16
C LYS A 360 -10.49 8.52 21.57
N HIS A 361 -11.38 7.86 22.31
CA HIS A 361 -11.04 7.30 23.63
C HIS A 361 -9.95 6.23 23.53
N ALA A 362 -10.11 5.25 22.62
CA ALA A 362 -9.12 4.18 22.45
C ALA A 362 -7.75 4.71 22.01
N LEU A 363 -7.71 5.72 21.14
CA LEU A 363 -6.46 6.37 20.73
C LEU A 363 -5.81 7.12 21.89
N LYS A 364 -6.61 7.80 22.73
CA LYS A 364 -6.12 8.51 23.91
C LYS A 364 -5.47 7.56 24.92
N ASP A 365 -6.04 6.37 25.12
CA ASP A 365 -5.46 5.32 25.96
C ASP A 365 -4.09 4.86 25.43
N ASP A 366 -3.91 4.89 24.10
CA ASP A 366 -2.64 4.58 23.43
C ASP A 366 -1.69 5.80 23.33
N GLY A 367 -2.05 6.94 23.92
CA GLY A 367 -1.25 8.18 23.91
C GLY A 367 -1.27 8.94 22.59
N ALA A 368 -2.28 8.74 21.74
CA ALA A 368 -2.52 9.50 20.52
C ALA A 368 -3.85 10.26 20.61
N GLU A 369 -3.83 11.59 20.71
CA GLU A 369 -5.06 12.39 20.79
C GLU A 369 -5.43 12.98 19.43
N LEU A 370 -6.57 12.57 18.88
CA LEU A 370 -7.11 13.17 17.66
C LEU A 370 -7.94 14.41 17.99
N ASP A 371 -7.32 15.57 17.81
CA ASP A 371 -8.00 16.87 17.83
C ASP A 371 -8.05 17.50 16.43
N ILE A 372 -9.15 17.23 15.73
CA ILE A 372 -9.48 17.90 14.47
C ILE A 372 -10.89 18.50 14.58
N GLY A 373 -11.03 19.73 14.07
CA GLY A 373 -12.28 20.48 14.11
C GLY A 373 -13.41 19.79 13.33
N ALA A 374 -14.65 20.02 13.76
CA ALA A 374 -15.84 19.42 13.13
C ALA A 374 -16.06 19.88 11.67
N ASP A 375 -15.43 20.98 11.28
CA ASP A 375 -15.34 21.51 9.92
C ASP A 375 -14.57 20.59 8.97
N ARG A 376 -13.82 19.60 9.48
CA ARG A 376 -13.12 18.57 8.69
C ARG A 376 -13.86 17.22 8.62
N PHE A 377 -15.12 17.17 9.08
CA PHE A 377 -15.97 15.98 8.94
C PHE A 377 -16.95 16.18 7.80
N TYR A 378 -16.98 15.27 6.84
CA TYR A 378 -17.86 15.31 5.67
C TYR A 378 -18.70 14.04 5.65
N TYR A 379 -19.99 14.14 5.30
CA TYR A 379 -20.92 13.02 5.33
C TYR A 379 -21.59 12.88 3.97
N LEU A 380 -21.36 11.75 3.31
CA LEU A 380 -21.83 11.47 1.97
C LEU A 380 -22.89 10.36 2.02
N ALA A 381 -24.04 10.64 1.43
CA ALA A 381 -25.15 9.71 1.24
C ALA A 381 -25.34 9.44 -0.25
N HIS A 382 -25.99 8.32 -0.59
CA HIS A 382 -26.51 8.03 -1.93
C HIS A 382 -25.50 8.24 -3.07
N MET A 383 -24.20 8.07 -2.82
CA MET A 383 -23.15 8.34 -3.82
C MET A 383 -23.20 7.37 -5.01
N ASN A 384 -24.03 6.33 -4.98
CA ASN A 384 -24.25 5.38 -6.08
C ASN A 384 -25.56 5.63 -6.86
N SER A 385 -26.38 6.61 -6.47
CA SER A 385 -27.66 6.91 -7.13
C SER A 385 -27.46 7.69 -8.45
N ALA A 386 -28.49 7.76 -9.31
CA ALA A 386 -28.40 8.57 -10.52
C ALA A 386 -28.29 10.08 -10.23
N THR A 387 -28.83 10.53 -9.09
CA THR A 387 -28.87 11.92 -8.65
C THR A 387 -28.23 12.05 -7.27
N ILE A 388 -27.08 12.72 -7.21
CA ILE A 388 -26.37 12.98 -5.95
C ILE A 388 -27.24 13.90 -5.08
N ASP A 389 -27.35 13.60 -3.79
CA ASP A 389 -28.08 14.44 -2.85
C ASP A 389 -27.36 15.78 -2.65
N SER A 390 -28.15 16.84 -2.39
CA SER A 390 -27.63 18.21 -2.26
C SER A 390 -26.66 18.37 -1.09
N ASP A 391 -26.86 17.62 -0.01
CA ASP A 391 -25.98 17.68 1.16
C ASP A 391 -24.61 17.08 0.84
N SER A 392 -24.54 15.93 0.15
CA SER A 392 -23.28 15.35 -0.32
C SER A 392 -22.56 16.27 -1.31
N VAL A 393 -23.28 16.92 -2.22
CA VAL A 393 -22.69 17.93 -3.12
C VAL A 393 -22.08 19.07 -2.31
N SER A 394 -22.79 19.57 -1.30
CA SER A 394 -22.30 20.63 -0.42
C SER A 394 -21.05 20.19 0.36
N ASP A 395 -21.04 18.96 0.88
CA ASP A 395 -19.91 18.43 1.64
C ASP A 395 -18.67 18.19 0.77
N VAL A 396 -18.81 17.69 -0.46
CA VAL A 396 -17.67 17.59 -1.39
C VAL A 396 -17.16 18.98 -1.77
N ALA A 397 -18.05 19.94 -2.07
CA ALA A 397 -17.63 21.30 -2.37
C ALA A 397 -16.90 21.95 -1.19
N ARG A 398 -17.37 21.73 0.05
CA ARG A 398 -16.71 22.21 1.28
C ARG A 398 -15.35 21.56 1.50
N LEU A 399 -15.20 20.26 1.20
CA LEU A 399 -13.92 19.57 1.26
C LEU A 399 -12.91 20.21 0.32
N LEU A 400 -13.26 20.36 -0.96
CA LEU A 400 -12.37 20.93 -1.96
C LEU A 400 -12.03 22.41 -1.66
N ALA A 401 -13.01 23.19 -1.20
CA ALA A 401 -12.79 24.57 -0.79
C ALA A 401 -11.84 24.67 0.42
N SER A 402 -11.99 23.79 1.41
CA SER A 402 -11.10 23.74 2.58
C SER A 402 -9.66 23.41 2.18
N ILE A 403 -9.47 22.47 1.25
CA ILE A 403 -8.15 22.08 0.74
C ILE A 403 -7.51 23.26 0.01
N ASN A 404 -8.25 23.89 -0.90
CA ASN A 404 -7.73 25.02 -1.68
C ASN A 404 -7.40 26.23 -0.79
N ALA A 405 -8.27 26.52 0.20
CA ALA A 405 -8.02 27.59 1.16
C ALA A 405 -6.73 27.31 1.95
N LYS A 406 -6.57 26.09 2.47
CA LYS A 406 -5.39 25.72 3.25
C LYS A 406 -4.10 25.74 2.43
N PHE A 407 -4.17 25.27 1.18
CA PHE A 407 -3.04 25.29 0.26
C PHE A 407 -2.59 26.72 -0.11
N SER A 408 -3.55 27.65 -0.17
CA SER A 408 -3.29 29.07 -0.49
C SER A 408 -2.86 29.90 0.73
N GLU A 409 -2.96 29.35 1.95
CA GLU A 409 -2.48 30.04 3.16
C GLU A 409 -0.96 30.19 3.11
N ALA A 410 -0.46 31.33 3.57
CA ALA A 410 0.98 31.52 3.75
C ALA A 410 1.51 30.44 4.72
N LYS A 411 2.57 29.74 4.32
CA LYS A 411 3.22 28.76 5.19
C LYS A 411 3.59 29.45 6.51
N PRO A 412 3.16 28.93 7.66
CA PRO A 412 3.48 29.52 8.94
C PRO A 412 5.00 29.51 9.14
N GLN A 413 5.53 30.54 9.83
CA GLN A 413 6.92 30.57 10.21
C GLN A 413 7.25 29.37 11.10
N PHE A 414 8.31 28.64 10.76
CA PHE A 414 8.85 27.59 11.59
C PHE A 414 9.62 28.20 12.76
N VAL A 415 9.35 27.73 13.98
CA VAL A 415 10.11 28.11 15.17
C VAL A 415 10.89 26.90 15.62
N GLN A 416 12.21 27.02 15.67
CA GLN A 416 13.10 25.90 15.93
C GLN A 416 13.00 25.43 17.41
N PRO A 417 12.64 24.16 17.65
CA PRO A 417 12.75 23.54 18.97
C PRO A 417 14.21 23.19 19.32
N ILE A 418 14.56 23.31 20.60
CA ILE A 418 15.86 22.91 21.15
C ILE A 418 15.67 21.63 21.96
N TYR A 419 16.40 20.57 21.61
CA TYR A 419 16.35 19.27 22.28
C TYR A 419 17.65 18.96 23.03
N ASP A 420 17.53 18.29 24.18
CA ASP A 420 18.68 17.69 24.88
C ASP A 420 18.95 16.27 24.36
N TYR A 421 19.85 16.17 23.38
CA TYR A 421 20.21 14.91 22.74
C TYR A 421 20.92 13.91 23.68
N GLU A 422 21.42 14.33 24.84
CA GLU A 422 21.98 13.39 25.82
C GLU A 422 20.87 12.52 26.43
N MET A 423 19.71 13.13 26.70
CA MET A 423 18.53 12.42 27.19
C MET A 423 17.89 11.50 26.14
N LEU A 424 18.08 11.73 24.83
CA LEU A 424 17.52 10.85 23.79
C LEU A 424 17.92 9.37 24.00
N SER A 425 19.13 9.15 24.51
CA SER A 425 19.70 7.82 24.73
C SER A 425 18.91 6.96 25.74
N SER A 426 18.18 7.59 26.67
CA SER A 426 17.33 6.91 27.65
C SER A 426 15.97 6.50 27.07
N TYR A 427 15.50 7.19 26.02
CA TYR A 427 14.23 6.86 25.38
C TYR A 427 14.36 5.56 24.59
N LEU A 428 15.48 5.30 23.92
CA LEU A 428 15.71 4.18 22.98
C LEU A 428 15.94 2.77 23.59
N SER A 429 15.41 2.49 24.78
CA SER A 429 15.71 1.24 25.51
C SER A 429 14.67 0.14 25.37
N LYS A 430 13.41 0.48 25.05
CA LYS A 430 12.27 -0.45 25.09
C LYS A 430 11.81 -0.91 23.70
N SER A 431 12.02 -0.11 22.65
CA SER A 431 11.58 -0.42 21.28
C SER A 431 12.21 -1.69 20.72
N ALA A 432 13.52 -1.89 20.95
CA ALA A 432 14.23 -3.06 20.46
C ALA A 432 13.64 -4.37 20.99
N ASP A 433 13.40 -4.45 22.30
CA ASP A 433 12.88 -5.66 22.94
C ASP A 433 11.45 -5.97 22.43
N SER A 434 10.60 -4.94 22.30
CA SER A 434 9.24 -5.05 21.76
C SER A 434 9.23 -5.55 20.31
N PHE A 435 10.05 -4.92 19.46
CA PHE A 435 10.19 -5.26 18.05
C PHE A 435 10.67 -6.70 17.86
N LEU A 436 11.76 -7.08 18.53
CA LEU A 436 12.37 -8.40 18.38
C LEU A 436 11.46 -9.51 18.94
N ALA A 437 10.83 -9.30 20.09
CA ALA A 437 9.89 -10.28 20.67
C ALA A 437 8.70 -10.53 19.74
N LYS A 438 8.15 -9.46 19.15
CA LYS A 438 7.05 -9.53 18.19
C LYS A 438 7.45 -10.28 16.92
N TRP A 439 8.60 -9.97 16.33
CA TRP A 439 9.06 -10.64 15.11
C TRP A 439 9.42 -12.11 15.36
N ASN A 440 10.03 -12.42 16.50
CA ASN A 440 10.29 -13.80 16.90
C ASN A 440 8.99 -14.61 17.01
N ALA A 441 8.00 -14.10 17.74
CA ALA A 441 6.69 -14.75 17.86
C ALA A 441 5.99 -14.90 16.49
N MET A 442 6.08 -13.88 15.64
CA MET A 442 5.47 -13.89 14.30
C MET A 442 6.11 -14.95 13.40
N LEU A 443 7.44 -15.02 13.34
CA LEU A 443 8.16 -16.00 12.50
C LEU A 443 7.79 -17.44 12.89
N HIS A 444 7.73 -17.75 14.20
CA HIS A 444 7.38 -19.09 14.67
C HIS A 444 5.91 -19.47 14.48
N ALA A 445 5.00 -18.49 14.37
CA ALA A 445 3.58 -18.74 14.18
C ALA A 445 3.18 -18.94 12.71
N LYS A 446 4.05 -18.61 11.74
CA LYS A 446 3.71 -18.61 10.31
C LYS A 446 4.10 -19.92 9.63
N HIS A 447 3.33 -20.28 8.61
CA HIS A 447 3.67 -21.39 7.73
C HIS A 447 4.95 -21.09 6.92
N TRP A 448 5.74 -22.12 6.61
CA TRP A 448 7.03 -21.97 5.95
C TRP A 448 6.94 -21.26 4.59
N GLN A 449 5.87 -21.49 3.82
CA GLN A 449 5.63 -20.79 2.55
C GLN A 449 5.44 -19.29 2.75
N THR A 450 4.77 -18.88 3.84
CA THR A 450 4.59 -17.46 4.16
C THR A 450 5.93 -16.81 4.50
N ILE A 451 6.80 -17.52 5.24
CA ILE A 451 8.15 -17.05 5.57
C ILE A 451 9.02 -16.96 4.31
N LYS A 452 8.93 -17.94 3.41
CA LYS A 452 9.64 -17.94 2.13
C LYS A 452 9.17 -16.78 1.23
N ALA A 453 7.86 -16.57 1.12
CA ALA A 453 7.27 -15.46 0.37
C ALA A 453 7.69 -14.10 0.95
N PHE A 454 7.65 -13.93 2.27
CA PHE A 454 8.17 -12.73 2.94
C PHE A 454 9.65 -12.47 2.61
N ASN A 455 10.51 -13.49 2.78
CA ASN A 455 11.94 -13.37 2.49
C ASN A 455 12.20 -13.01 1.02
N ARG A 456 11.41 -13.58 0.11
CA ARG A 456 11.43 -13.26 -1.32
C ARG A 456 11.10 -11.78 -1.59
N ARG A 457 10.13 -11.19 -0.88
CA ARG A 457 9.82 -9.74 -0.98
C ARG A 457 10.98 -8.87 -0.52
N MET A 458 11.67 -9.27 0.55
CA MET A 458 12.85 -8.53 1.02
C MET A 458 13.97 -8.53 -0.03
N CYS A 459 14.18 -9.65 -0.73
CA CYS A 459 15.11 -9.71 -1.88
C CYS A 459 14.69 -8.81 -3.05
N TRP A 460 13.40 -8.50 -3.18
CA TRP A 460 12.86 -7.59 -4.21
C TRP A 460 12.80 -6.13 -3.76
N GLU A 461 13.36 -5.83 -2.58
CA GLU A 461 13.30 -4.51 -1.95
C GLU A 461 11.85 -4.00 -1.75
N GLU A 462 10.91 -4.90 -1.49
CA GLU A 462 9.55 -4.54 -1.08
C GLU A 462 9.46 -4.32 0.44
N ASP A 463 8.56 -3.44 0.87
CA ASP A 463 8.46 -3.02 2.28
C ASP A 463 7.89 -4.11 3.23
N GLY A 464 7.27 -5.16 2.69
CA GLY A 464 6.65 -6.22 3.48
C GLY A 464 5.80 -7.19 2.68
N PHE A 465 5.29 -8.23 3.36
CA PHE A 465 4.38 -9.22 2.78
C PHE A 465 3.25 -9.54 3.77
N ARG A 466 2.00 -9.25 3.37
CA ARG A 466 0.81 -9.36 4.22
C ARG A 466 1.02 -8.63 5.56
N ASP A 467 0.87 -9.31 6.69
CA ASP A 467 1.06 -8.77 8.04
C ASP A 467 2.53 -8.75 8.51
N MET A 468 3.46 -9.21 7.66
CA MET A 468 4.90 -9.15 7.91
C MET A 468 5.51 -7.89 7.28
N GLU A 469 5.40 -6.75 7.98
CA GLU A 469 5.85 -5.44 7.52
C GLU A 469 6.99 -4.86 8.39
N PRO A 470 8.27 -5.26 8.18
CA PRO A 470 9.36 -4.91 9.08
C PRO A 470 9.68 -3.42 9.07
N ILE A 471 9.50 -2.76 7.92
CA ILE A 471 9.70 -1.31 7.78
C ILE A 471 8.65 -0.55 8.60
N ALA A 472 7.38 -0.94 8.50
CA ALA A 472 6.28 -0.31 9.24
C ALA A 472 6.44 -0.52 10.75
N ASP A 473 6.81 -1.74 11.15
CA ASP A 473 7.02 -2.12 12.54
C ASP A 473 8.18 -1.36 13.17
N PHE A 474 9.31 -1.30 12.48
CA PHE A 474 10.46 -0.55 12.91
C PHE A 474 10.11 0.94 13.07
N HIS A 475 9.45 1.54 12.08
CA HIS A 475 9.06 2.94 12.10
C HIS A 475 8.09 3.24 13.26
N ALA A 476 7.09 2.38 13.46
CA ALA A 476 6.10 2.55 14.52
C ALA A 476 6.71 2.42 15.92
N GLU A 477 7.60 1.45 16.16
CA GLU A 477 8.26 1.28 17.46
C GLU A 477 9.16 2.47 17.80
N VAL A 478 9.98 2.94 16.85
CA VAL A 478 10.87 4.09 17.07
C VAL A 478 10.08 5.38 17.23
N THR A 479 9.05 5.62 16.41
CA THR A 479 8.19 6.81 16.51
C THR A 479 7.48 6.85 17.86
N ARG A 480 6.91 5.72 18.30
CA ARG A 480 6.21 5.64 19.59
C ARG A 480 7.14 5.96 20.77
N GLU A 481 8.37 5.47 20.72
CA GLU A 481 9.35 5.66 21.79
C GLU A 481 9.88 7.11 21.85
N LEU A 482 10.03 7.76 20.70
CA LEU A 482 10.52 9.14 20.61
C LEU A 482 9.42 10.20 20.67
N GLU A 483 8.15 9.82 20.61
CA GLU A 483 6.99 10.71 20.59
C GLU A 483 7.02 11.75 21.72
N TYR A 484 7.28 11.29 22.95
CA TYR A 484 7.35 12.20 24.11
C TYR A 484 8.51 13.19 23.97
N PHE A 485 9.69 12.70 23.57
CA PHE A 485 10.88 13.54 23.42
C PHE A 485 10.70 14.64 22.37
N ILE A 486 10.18 14.27 21.19
CA ILE A 486 9.95 15.23 20.09
C ILE A 486 8.83 16.22 20.45
N SER A 487 7.83 15.79 21.22
CA SER A 487 6.72 16.66 21.63
C SER A 487 7.06 17.63 22.76
N HIS A 488 8.19 17.43 23.46
CA HIS A 488 8.57 18.22 24.63
C HIS A 488 10.01 18.73 24.52
N PRO A 489 10.27 19.71 23.62
CA PRO A 489 11.58 20.33 23.54
C PRO A 489 11.94 21.04 24.84
N SER A 490 13.24 21.10 25.15
CA SER A 490 13.76 21.74 26.36
C SER A 490 13.55 23.26 26.35
N SER A 491 13.66 23.87 25.17
CA SER A 491 13.40 25.29 24.93
C SER A 491 13.16 25.57 23.45
N TRP A 492 13.00 26.83 23.08
CA TRP A 492 12.80 27.29 21.70
C TRP A 492 13.83 28.36 21.38
N VAL A 493 14.29 28.42 20.12
CA VAL A 493 15.24 29.45 19.68
C VAL A 493 14.62 30.84 19.74
N GLU A 494 13.35 30.95 19.34
CA GLU A 494 12.59 32.19 19.35
C GLU A 494 11.35 32.06 20.26
N ALA A 495 10.88 33.19 20.80
CA ALA A 495 9.63 33.23 21.55
C ALA A 495 8.45 33.00 20.59
N ALA A 496 7.62 32.00 20.89
CA ALA A 496 6.51 31.59 20.04
C ALA A 496 5.24 31.35 20.84
N THR A 497 4.10 31.53 20.17
CA THR A 497 2.81 31.16 20.76
C THR A 497 2.67 29.64 20.84
N PRO A 498 1.85 29.09 21.76
CA PRO A 498 1.61 27.65 21.83
C PRO A 498 1.18 27.02 20.50
N SER A 499 0.32 27.71 19.75
CA SER A 499 -0.13 27.22 18.42
C SER A 499 1.02 27.14 17.41
N MET A 500 1.97 28.09 17.43
CA MET A 500 3.16 28.03 16.55
C MET A 500 4.13 26.91 16.98
N GLN A 501 4.25 26.68 18.29
CA GLN A 501 5.05 25.59 18.85
C GLN A 501 4.49 24.23 18.42
N GLU A 502 3.18 24.01 18.56
CA GLU A 502 2.49 22.79 18.12
C GLU A 502 2.69 22.52 16.63
N ARG A 503 2.55 23.54 15.77
CA ARG A 503 2.81 23.41 14.33
C ARG A 503 4.27 23.09 14.02
N SER A 504 5.22 23.71 14.73
CA SER A 504 6.64 23.43 14.53
C SER A 504 7.01 22.02 14.97
N ILE A 505 6.46 21.52 16.08
CA ILE A 505 6.58 20.11 16.50
C ILE A 505 5.98 19.18 15.44
N ALA A 506 4.79 19.50 14.92
CA ALA A 506 4.17 18.70 13.86
C ALA A 506 5.06 18.61 12.62
N ASN A 507 5.66 19.71 12.18
CA ASN A 507 6.61 19.72 11.05
C ASN A 507 7.85 18.84 11.34
N VAL A 508 8.42 18.94 12.55
CA VAL A 508 9.55 18.07 12.95
C VAL A 508 9.15 16.60 12.95
N LYS A 509 7.95 16.25 13.43
CA LYS A 509 7.44 14.87 13.38
C LYS A 509 7.29 14.37 11.95
N GLN A 510 6.79 15.22 11.04
CA GLN A 510 6.68 14.88 9.63
C GLN A 510 8.07 14.64 9.02
N GLU A 511 9.01 15.58 9.13
CA GLU A 511 10.36 15.39 8.55
C GLU A 511 11.12 14.23 9.21
N PHE A 512 10.96 14.02 10.52
CA PHE A 512 11.56 12.88 11.21
C PHE A 512 10.97 11.56 10.71
N SER A 513 9.64 11.46 10.57
CA SER A 513 8.97 10.28 10.00
C SER A 513 9.51 9.96 8.60
N LYS A 514 9.68 10.97 7.76
CA LYS A 514 10.21 10.82 6.38
C LYS A 514 11.62 10.24 6.39
N HIS A 515 12.51 10.85 7.16
CA HIS A 515 13.89 10.43 7.30
C HIS A 515 13.99 9.02 7.91
N LEU A 516 13.17 8.72 8.91
CA LEU A 516 13.12 7.41 9.55
C LEU A 516 12.65 6.32 8.59
N LEU A 517 11.64 6.59 7.76
CA LEU A 517 11.14 5.64 6.76
C LEU A 517 12.19 5.32 5.69
N ALA A 518 12.86 6.35 5.18
CA ALA A 518 13.96 6.19 4.24
C ALA A 518 15.14 5.42 4.85
N PHE A 519 15.50 5.74 6.10
CA PHE A 519 16.52 5.04 6.86
C PHE A 519 16.18 3.56 7.05
N ALA A 520 14.94 3.24 7.46
CA ALA A 520 14.48 1.87 7.67
C ALA A 520 14.62 1.03 6.40
N ARG A 521 14.21 1.56 5.24
CA ARG A 521 14.36 0.88 3.93
C ARG A 521 15.82 0.62 3.59
N VAL A 522 16.71 1.59 3.81
CA VAL A 522 18.15 1.43 3.54
C VAL A 522 18.78 0.40 4.47
N VAL A 523 18.48 0.46 5.77
CA VAL A 523 19.05 -0.45 6.74
C VAL A 523 18.52 -1.86 6.54
N ILE A 524 17.20 -2.04 6.48
CA ILE A 524 16.56 -3.36 6.41
C ILE A 524 16.76 -4.00 5.05
N LEU A 525 16.49 -3.29 3.94
CA LEU A 525 16.47 -3.91 2.61
C LEU A 525 17.84 -3.88 1.92
N LYS A 526 18.49 -2.71 1.89
CA LYS A 526 19.72 -2.52 1.09
C LYS A 526 20.98 -3.02 1.80
N THR A 527 21.14 -2.67 3.08
CA THR A 527 22.34 -3.06 3.85
C THR A 527 22.43 -4.57 4.04
N TYR A 528 21.29 -5.23 4.28
CA TYR A 528 21.20 -6.68 4.46
C TYR A 528 20.79 -7.46 3.20
N SER A 529 20.80 -6.85 2.02
CA SER A 529 20.47 -7.53 0.75
C SER A 529 21.21 -8.87 0.55
N PRO A 530 22.54 -8.98 0.82
CA PRO A 530 23.23 -10.27 0.72
C PRO A 530 22.73 -11.32 1.72
N HIS A 531 22.29 -10.91 2.90
CA HIS A 531 21.78 -11.80 3.94
C HIS A 531 20.37 -12.31 3.59
N TRP A 532 19.51 -11.45 3.05
CA TRP A 532 18.22 -11.86 2.48
C TRP A 532 18.42 -12.87 1.34
N GLY A 533 19.36 -12.59 0.42
CA GLY A 533 19.74 -13.50 -0.66
C GLY A 533 20.24 -14.85 -0.14
N THR A 534 21.10 -14.85 0.88
CA THR A 534 21.60 -16.07 1.53
C THR A 534 20.46 -16.87 2.14
N ALA A 535 19.57 -16.22 2.89
CA ALA A 535 18.39 -16.86 3.49
C ALA A 535 17.43 -17.42 2.41
N MET A 536 17.36 -16.76 1.26
CA MET A 536 16.51 -17.19 0.13
C MET A 536 17.10 -18.38 -0.62
N SER A 537 18.42 -18.47 -0.73
CA SER A 537 19.12 -19.61 -1.36
C SER A 537 19.05 -20.91 -0.55
N LEU A 538 18.61 -20.86 0.72
CA LEU A 538 18.45 -22.05 1.54
C LEU A 538 17.36 -22.95 0.94
N SER A 539 17.72 -24.18 0.63
CA SER A 539 16.82 -25.23 0.15
C SER A 539 17.08 -26.54 0.89
N GLY A 540 16.20 -27.53 0.72
CA GLY A 540 16.34 -28.82 1.38
C GLY A 540 15.91 -28.86 2.84
N MET A 541 16.14 -30.02 3.47
CA MET A 541 15.64 -30.36 4.80
C MET A 541 16.20 -29.40 5.87
N GLY A 542 15.35 -28.93 6.78
CA GLY A 542 15.72 -27.95 7.81
C GLY A 542 15.93 -26.51 7.31
N SER A 543 15.79 -26.24 6.01
CA SER A 543 15.98 -24.90 5.43
C SER A 543 15.02 -23.86 6.00
N THR A 544 13.81 -24.25 6.39
CA THR A 544 12.83 -23.34 7.03
C THR A 544 13.37 -22.79 8.34
N THR A 545 13.88 -23.64 9.23
CA THR A 545 14.43 -23.23 10.53
C THR A 545 15.68 -22.39 10.34
N LEU A 546 16.57 -22.78 9.43
CA LEU A 546 17.75 -21.99 9.09
C LEU A 546 17.37 -20.61 8.53
N ARG A 547 16.35 -20.54 7.66
CA ARG A 547 15.83 -19.28 7.10
C ARG A 547 15.28 -18.38 8.20
N MET A 548 14.43 -18.91 9.09
CA MET A 548 13.91 -18.15 10.24
C MET A 548 15.04 -17.57 11.09
N ASN A 549 16.05 -18.37 11.41
CA ASN A 549 17.21 -17.92 12.18
C ASN A 549 18.00 -16.82 11.47
N GLN A 550 18.16 -16.89 10.15
CA GLN A 550 18.82 -15.83 9.37
C GLN A 550 17.99 -14.53 9.37
N ILE A 551 16.68 -14.64 9.16
CA ILE A 551 15.77 -13.48 9.22
C ILE A 551 15.84 -12.82 10.60
N GLN A 552 15.78 -13.62 11.68
CA GLN A 552 15.87 -13.11 13.04
C GLN A 552 17.20 -12.38 13.28
N ARG A 553 18.33 -12.93 12.83
CA ARG A 553 19.64 -12.26 12.95
C ARG A 553 19.66 -10.91 12.24
N ILE A 554 19.11 -10.83 11.02
CA ILE A 554 19.00 -9.56 10.30
C ILE A 554 18.25 -8.53 11.15
N LEU A 555 17.09 -8.91 11.70
CA LEU A 555 16.27 -8.02 12.52
C LEU A 555 16.96 -7.60 13.83
N GLU A 556 17.70 -8.50 14.48
CA GLU A 556 18.52 -8.22 15.66
C GLU A 556 19.66 -7.23 15.37
N GLU A 557 20.21 -7.24 14.17
CA GLU A 557 21.25 -6.29 13.77
C GLU A 557 20.68 -4.94 13.29
N VAL A 558 19.44 -4.92 12.78
CA VAL A 558 18.71 -3.69 12.40
C VAL A 558 18.36 -2.86 13.63
N LEU A 559 17.74 -3.47 14.64
CA LEU A 559 17.33 -2.80 15.87
C LEU A 559 17.87 -3.58 17.08
N PRO A 560 19.16 -3.42 17.41
CA PRO A 560 19.82 -4.20 18.44
C PRO A 560 19.31 -3.87 19.84
N GLU A 561 19.26 -4.89 20.70
CA GLU A 561 18.97 -4.74 22.12
C GLU A 561 19.85 -3.65 22.76
N HIS A 562 19.24 -2.81 23.60
CA HIS A 562 19.85 -1.60 24.15
C HIS A 562 21.17 -1.83 24.93
N ARG A 563 21.41 -3.06 25.40
CA ARG A 563 22.61 -3.46 26.15
C ARG A 563 23.80 -3.83 25.27
N LYS A 564 23.56 -4.10 23.98
CA LYS A 564 24.61 -4.50 23.03
C LYS A 564 25.37 -3.27 22.54
N PRO A 565 26.70 -3.34 22.33
CA PRO A 565 27.49 -2.22 21.79
C PRO A 565 26.95 -1.66 20.46
N ALA A 566 26.36 -2.52 19.62
CA ALA A 566 25.74 -2.14 18.36
C ALA A 566 24.59 -1.12 18.51
N ALA A 567 23.91 -1.08 19.67
CA ALA A 567 22.86 -0.11 19.95
C ALA A 567 23.37 1.33 19.98
N ILE A 568 24.65 1.57 20.28
CA ILE A 568 25.23 2.92 20.29
C ILE A 568 25.13 3.55 18.90
N LYS A 569 25.57 2.80 17.86
CA LYS A 569 25.52 3.26 16.47
C LYS A 569 24.10 3.56 16.01
N MET A 570 23.14 2.74 16.44
CA MET A 570 21.72 2.94 16.15
C MET A 570 21.19 4.23 16.79
N LYS A 571 21.50 4.46 18.08
CA LYS A 571 21.13 5.67 18.80
C LYS A 571 21.70 6.93 18.14
N ASP A 572 22.97 6.90 17.76
CA ASP A 572 23.63 8.02 17.09
C ASP A 572 23.00 8.30 15.71
N SER A 573 22.60 7.24 14.99
CA SER A 573 21.90 7.40 13.71
C SER A 573 20.54 8.07 13.92
N LEU A 574 19.75 7.66 14.92
CA LEU A 574 18.47 8.31 15.25
C LEU A 574 18.64 9.76 15.72
N LYS A 575 19.70 10.09 16.48
CA LYS A 575 20.06 11.47 16.83
C LYS A 575 20.28 12.32 15.57
N GLN A 576 21.06 11.80 14.63
CA GLN A 576 21.36 12.48 13.37
C GLN A 576 20.10 12.68 12.53
N LEU A 577 19.22 11.68 12.43
CA LEU A 577 17.96 11.81 11.69
C LEU A 577 17.07 12.90 12.28
N LEU A 578 16.96 13.00 13.61
CA LEU A 578 16.18 14.06 14.27
C LEU A 578 16.81 15.44 14.06
N ALA A 579 18.14 15.57 14.18
CA ALA A 579 18.82 16.82 13.89
C ALA A 579 18.63 17.26 12.43
N SER A 580 18.74 16.33 11.48
CA SER A 580 18.46 16.59 10.07
C SER A 580 17.01 16.94 9.80
N ALA A 581 16.05 16.36 10.54
CA ALA A 581 14.63 16.72 10.43
C ALA A 581 14.37 18.16 10.88
N VAL A 582 14.95 18.59 12.01
CA VAL A 582 14.85 19.99 12.47
C VAL A 582 15.43 20.95 11.44
N ALA A 583 16.62 20.66 10.90
CA ALA A 583 17.25 21.49 9.88
C ALA A 583 16.44 21.55 8.57
N ALA A 584 15.79 20.45 8.18
CA ALA A 584 14.94 20.42 6.99
C ALA A 584 13.68 21.27 7.13
N CYS A 585 13.18 21.48 8.34
CA CYS A 585 12.03 22.38 8.60
C CYS A 585 12.38 23.88 8.49
N GLU A 586 13.67 24.24 8.59
CA GLU A 586 14.13 25.63 8.44
C GLU A 586 14.27 26.06 6.97
N ALA A 587 14.46 25.09 6.07
CA ALA A 587 14.64 25.28 4.63
C ALA A 587 13.31 25.42 3.89
#